data_AF-W7R3X8-F1
#
_entry.id   AF-W7R3X8-F1
#
_cell.length_a   1.000
_cell.length_b   1.000
_cell.length_c   1.000
_cell.angle_alpha   90.00
_cell.angle_beta   90.00
_cell.angle_gamma   90.00
#
_symmetry.space_group_name_H-M   'P 1'
#
loop_
_entity.id
_entity.type
_entity.pdbx_description
1 polymer ?
#
loop_
_entity_poly.entity_id
_entity_poly.type
_entity_poly.pdbx_seq_one_letter_code
_entity_poly.pdbx_strand_id
1 'polypeptide(L)'
;MFSSRRNNSSQRRAQKSRSKKLSLLDENIDRQIQAIHGAIAQKLLTSAELRLLARDKIEAKFKLGQLRYSEYLHWISTLDNFELTDTFILGFTEYSPQLRRWRRNTPFTGILTEEEREQALEQNALGKINSVVIGG
;
A
#
# COMPACT_ATOMS: atom_id res chain seq x y z
N MET A 1 55.64 -23.34 -3.37
CA MET A 1 54.47 -23.90 -2.66
C MET A 1 53.24 -23.08 -3.01
N PHE A 2 52.43 -23.54 -3.97
CA PHE A 2 51.20 -22.86 -4.40
C PHE A 2 50.01 -23.46 -3.64
N SER A 3 49.40 -22.71 -2.73
CA SER A 3 48.14 -23.12 -2.10
C SER A 3 46.96 -22.55 -2.89
N SER A 4 46.17 -23.47 -3.44
CA SER A 4 44.98 -23.18 -4.24
C SER A 4 43.85 -22.61 -3.38
N ARG A 5 43.42 -21.37 -3.65
CA ARG A 5 42.12 -20.85 -3.22
C ARG A 5 41.05 -21.34 -4.20
N ARG A 6 40.23 -22.32 -3.80
CA ARG A 6 39.00 -22.66 -4.53
C ARG A 6 37.76 -22.59 -3.63
N ASN A 7 36.76 -21.94 -4.22
CA ASN A 7 35.31 -22.10 -4.03
C ASN A 7 34.63 -21.47 -2.80
N ASN A 8 34.26 -20.19 -2.92
CA ASN A 8 33.24 -19.54 -2.08
C ASN A 8 32.19 -18.74 -2.91
N SER A 9 32.09 -18.98 -4.22
CA SER A 9 31.20 -18.23 -5.13
C SER A 9 29.78 -18.80 -5.23
N SER A 10 29.62 -20.12 -5.03
CA SER A 10 28.34 -20.83 -5.10
C SER A 10 27.43 -20.53 -3.89
N GLN A 11 27.98 -20.46 -2.67
CA GLN A 11 27.23 -20.11 -1.46
C GLN A 11 26.71 -18.66 -1.49
N ARG A 12 27.52 -17.69 -1.95
CA ARG A 12 27.10 -16.28 -2.07
C ARG A 12 25.97 -16.08 -3.10
N ARG A 13 25.93 -16.87 -4.18
CA ARG A 13 24.86 -16.82 -5.20
C ARG A 13 23.53 -17.35 -4.66
N ALA A 14 23.55 -18.45 -3.91
CA ALA A 14 22.34 -19.00 -3.29
C ALA A 14 21.71 -18.02 -2.28
N GLN A 15 22.55 -17.37 -1.46
CA GLN A 15 22.10 -16.39 -0.46
C GLN A 15 21.52 -15.11 -1.10
N LYS A 16 22.13 -14.59 -2.17
CA LYS A 16 21.62 -13.44 -2.94
C LYS A 16 20.30 -13.74 -3.66
N SER A 17 20.12 -14.97 -4.15
CA SER A 17 18.87 -15.40 -4.79
C SER A 17 17.71 -15.46 -3.79
N ARG A 18 17.97 -15.99 -2.58
CA ARG A 18 16.95 -16.08 -1.51
C ARG A 18 16.51 -14.70 -1.01
N SER A 19 17.45 -13.76 -0.81
CA SER A 19 17.11 -12.39 -0.41
C SER A 19 16.30 -11.66 -1.49
N LYS A 20 16.61 -11.90 -2.78
CA LYS A 20 15.85 -11.33 -3.90
C LYS A 20 14.41 -11.86 -3.95
N LYS A 21 14.20 -13.17 -3.69
CA LYS A 21 12.85 -13.77 -3.64
C LYS A 21 11.99 -13.16 -2.52
N LEU A 22 12.57 -12.93 -1.33
CA LEU A 22 11.88 -12.26 -0.23
C LEU A 22 11.47 -10.83 -0.60
N SER A 23 12.38 -10.07 -1.23
CA SER A 23 12.09 -8.72 -1.75
C SER A 23 10.93 -8.69 -2.74
N LEU A 24 10.89 -9.65 -3.67
CA LEU A 24 9.81 -9.72 -4.67
C LEU A 24 8.45 -10.08 -4.05
N LEU A 25 8.44 -10.91 -3.00
CA LEU A 25 7.23 -11.22 -2.25
C LEU A 25 6.72 -9.99 -1.50
N ASP A 26 7.61 -9.27 -0.82
CA ASP A 26 7.28 -8.04 -0.10
C ASP A 26 6.73 -6.96 -1.02
N GLU A 27 7.31 -6.80 -2.20
CA GLU A 27 6.81 -5.89 -3.23
C GLU A 27 5.42 -6.31 -3.75
N ASN A 28 5.14 -7.60 -3.86
CA ASN A 28 3.82 -8.07 -4.28
C ASN A 28 2.76 -7.77 -3.21
N ILE A 29 3.07 -8.04 -1.95
CA ILE A 29 2.23 -7.68 -0.81
C ILE A 29 1.97 -6.18 -0.79
N ASP A 30 3.00 -5.35 -1.00
CA ASP A 30 2.85 -3.89 -1.03
C ASP A 30 1.94 -3.42 -2.17
N ARG A 31 2.02 -4.03 -3.36
CA ARG A 31 1.11 -3.74 -4.48
C ARG A 31 -0.33 -4.13 -4.18
N GLN A 32 -0.55 -5.29 -3.57
CA GLN A 32 -1.88 -5.74 -3.14
C GLN A 32 -2.48 -4.78 -2.10
N ILE A 33 -1.70 -4.38 -1.11
CA ILE A 33 -2.12 -3.39 -0.11
C ILE A 33 -2.43 -2.05 -0.77
N GLN A 34 -1.61 -1.60 -1.73
CA GLN A 34 -1.88 -0.38 -2.50
C GLN A 34 -3.21 -0.46 -3.27
N ALA A 35 -3.52 -1.61 -3.88
CA ALA A 35 -4.78 -1.85 -4.58
C ALA A 35 -5.99 -1.73 -3.65
N ILE A 36 -5.92 -2.38 -2.49
CA ILE A 36 -6.94 -2.29 -1.45
C ILE A 36 -7.14 -0.84 -1.01
N HIS A 37 -6.06 -0.09 -0.81
CA HIS A 37 -6.15 1.34 -0.45
C HIS A 37 -6.75 2.20 -1.57
N GLY A 38 -6.53 1.86 -2.84
CA GLY A 38 -7.21 2.49 -3.96
C GLY A 38 -8.72 2.28 -3.90
N ALA A 39 -9.16 1.05 -3.66
CA ALA A 39 -10.58 0.73 -3.51
C ALA A 39 -11.21 1.41 -2.27
N ILE A 40 -10.48 1.47 -1.15
CA ILE A 40 -10.90 2.24 0.04
C ILE A 40 -11.12 3.71 -0.32
N ALA A 41 -10.17 4.35 -1.02
CA ALA A 41 -10.31 5.73 -1.43
C ALA A 41 -11.57 5.94 -2.30
N GLN A 42 -11.78 5.08 -3.31
CA GLN A 42 -12.97 5.16 -4.15
C GLN A 42 -14.27 5.05 -3.35
N LYS A 43 -14.34 4.12 -2.38
CA LYS A 43 -15.51 3.94 -1.53
C LYS A 43 -15.74 5.13 -0.58
N LEU A 44 -14.66 5.75 -0.10
CA LEU A 44 -14.75 6.92 0.76
C LEU A 44 -15.22 8.17 0.02
N LEU A 45 -14.97 8.29 -1.28
CA LEU A 45 -15.48 9.42 -2.08
C LEU A 45 -17.01 9.42 -2.13
N THR A 46 -17.64 8.24 -2.18
CA THR A 46 -19.08 8.09 -2.38
C THR A 46 -19.91 8.10 -1.09
N SER A 47 -19.29 8.00 0.09
CA SER A 47 -20.01 7.92 1.37
C SER A 47 -19.41 8.83 2.45
N ALA A 48 -20.18 9.83 2.87
CA ALA A 48 -19.82 10.71 3.99
C ALA A 48 -19.75 9.96 5.32
N GLU A 49 -20.65 8.99 5.54
CA GLU A 49 -20.68 8.17 6.75
C GLU A 49 -19.39 7.35 6.89
N LEU A 50 -18.91 6.74 5.81
CA LEU A 50 -17.66 5.99 5.84
C LEU A 50 -16.44 6.90 6.06
N ARG A 51 -16.49 8.17 5.62
CA ARG A 51 -15.44 9.15 5.94
C ARG A 51 -15.42 9.51 7.43
N LEU A 52 -16.59 9.66 8.06
CA LEU A 52 -16.69 9.86 9.51
C LEU A 52 -16.13 8.65 10.27
N LEU A 53 -16.54 7.43 9.88
CA LEU A 53 -16.01 6.20 10.46
C LEU A 53 -14.48 6.08 10.30
N ALA A 54 -13.96 6.44 9.13
CA ALA A 54 -12.52 6.44 8.87
C ALA A 54 -11.78 7.44 9.77
N ARG A 55 -12.33 8.64 9.97
CA ARG A 55 -11.80 9.64 10.89
C ARG A 55 -11.77 9.11 12.32
N ASP A 56 -12.86 8.54 12.80
CA ASP A 56 -12.96 7.99 14.16
C ASP A 56 -11.92 6.89 14.40
N LYS A 57 -11.68 6.03 13.40
CA LYS A 57 -10.65 4.99 13.48
C LYS A 57 -9.23 5.57 13.54
N ILE A 58 -8.94 6.62 12.77
CA ILE A 58 -7.65 7.32 12.83
C ILE A 58 -7.44 7.90 14.23
N GLU A 59 -8.43 8.63 14.72
CA GLU A 59 -8.41 9.27 16.05
C GLU A 59 -8.22 8.24 17.17
N ALA A 60 -8.97 7.13 17.12
CA ALA A 60 -8.86 6.07 18.11
C ALA A 60 -7.44 5.46 18.13
N LYS A 61 -6.88 5.09 16.97
CA LYS A 61 -5.52 4.53 16.90
C LYS A 61 -4.45 5.52 17.33
N PHE A 62 -4.62 6.82 17.01
CA PHE A 62 -3.69 7.85 17.47
C PHE A 62 -3.72 8.02 18.99
N LYS A 63 -4.92 8.10 19.59
CA LYS A 63 -5.10 8.17 21.05
C LYS A 63 -4.53 6.95 21.78
N LEU A 64 -4.59 5.78 21.17
CA LEU A 64 -3.99 4.54 21.67
C LEU A 64 -2.45 4.45 21.44
N GLY A 65 -1.83 5.47 20.85
CA GLY A 65 -0.39 5.47 20.53
C GLY A 65 0.02 4.52 19.41
N GLN A 66 -0.94 4.04 18.61
CA GLN A 66 -0.72 3.08 17.52
C GLN A 66 -0.41 3.76 16.18
N LEU A 67 -0.56 5.08 16.09
CA LEU A 67 -0.13 5.90 14.95
C LEU A 67 0.94 6.88 15.40
N ARG A 68 1.97 7.04 14.56
CA ARG A 68 2.92 8.15 14.73
C ARG A 68 2.24 9.46 14.32
N TYR A 69 2.70 10.58 14.86
CA TYR A 69 2.13 11.89 14.55
C TYR A 69 2.11 12.21 13.05
N SER A 70 3.18 11.90 12.31
CA SER A 70 3.23 12.13 10.85
C SER A 70 2.25 11.26 10.07
N GLU A 71 2.04 10.02 10.52
CA GLU A 71 1.05 9.11 9.92
C GLU A 71 -0.38 9.61 10.19
N TYR A 72 -0.65 10.03 11.42
CA TYR A 72 -1.92 10.65 11.82
C TYR A 72 -2.22 11.89 10.95
N LEU A 73 -1.27 12.83 10.87
CA LEU A 73 -1.43 14.04 10.07
C LEU A 73 -1.70 13.73 8.61
N HIS A 74 -0.97 12.77 8.04
CA HIS A 74 -1.16 12.36 6.65
C HIS A 74 -2.58 11.84 6.41
N TRP A 75 -3.07 10.94 7.25
CA TRP A 75 -4.40 10.35 7.07
C TRP A 75 -5.54 11.35 7.27
N ILE A 76 -5.47 12.20 8.29
CA ILE A 76 -6.47 13.26 8.52
C ILE A 76 -6.45 14.27 7.37
N SER A 77 -5.27 14.77 6.99
CA SER A 77 -5.15 15.72 5.87
C SER A 77 -5.67 15.12 4.57
N THR A 78 -5.36 13.85 4.31
CA THR A 78 -5.92 13.16 3.13
C THR A 78 -7.45 13.12 3.20
N LEU A 79 -8.05 12.74 4.34
CA LEU A 79 -9.52 12.74 4.50
C LEU A 79 -10.15 14.12 4.33
N ASP A 80 -9.49 15.19 4.80
CA ASP A 80 -9.99 16.56 4.69
C ASP A 80 -10.00 17.07 3.23
N ASN A 81 -9.13 16.52 2.37
CA ASN A 81 -9.00 16.91 0.97
C ASN A 81 -9.80 16.01 0.01
N PHE A 82 -10.87 15.35 0.47
CA PHE A 82 -11.66 14.41 -0.35
C PHE A 82 -12.30 15.05 -1.59
N GLU A 83 -12.55 16.37 -1.58
CA GLU A 83 -13.09 17.11 -2.73
C GLU A 83 -12.09 17.20 -3.88
N LEU A 84 -10.80 17.12 -3.58
CA LEU A 84 -9.72 17.05 -4.56
C LEU A 84 -9.47 15.58 -4.92
N THR A 85 -10.40 14.97 -5.66
CA THR A 85 -10.45 13.53 -5.95
C THR A 85 -9.09 12.91 -6.32
N ASP A 86 -8.33 13.53 -7.21
CA ASP A 86 -7.03 13.01 -7.64
C ASP A 86 -6.00 13.05 -6.50
N THR A 87 -5.92 14.17 -5.78
CA THR A 87 -5.05 14.34 -4.60
C THR A 87 -5.45 13.37 -3.50
N PHE A 88 -6.75 13.18 -3.28
CA PHE A 88 -7.30 12.25 -2.32
C PHE A 88 -6.85 10.80 -2.62
N ILE A 89 -7.09 10.34 -3.85
CA ILE A 89 -6.68 9.00 -4.27
C ILE A 89 -5.16 8.83 -4.19
N LEU A 90 -4.38 9.83 -4.60
CA LEU A 90 -2.93 9.82 -4.48
C LEU A 90 -2.47 9.72 -3.02
N GLY A 91 -3.12 10.43 -2.09
CA GLY A 91 -2.84 10.36 -0.66
C GLY A 91 -3.02 8.96 -0.06
N PHE A 92 -3.85 8.11 -0.67
CA PHE A 92 -3.97 6.69 -0.30
C PHE A 92 -2.97 5.79 -1.06
N THR A 93 -2.67 6.12 -2.31
CA THR A 93 -2.07 5.17 -3.26
C THR A 93 -0.63 5.48 -3.66
N GLU A 94 -0.04 6.62 -3.30
CA GLU A 94 1.34 6.94 -3.68
C GLU A 94 2.32 5.80 -3.29
N TYR A 95 3.23 5.44 -4.20
CA TYR A 95 4.16 4.31 -3.99
C TYR A 95 5.48 4.72 -3.33
N SER A 96 5.43 5.70 -2.42
CA SER A 96 6.60 6.13 -1.65
C SER A 96 6.95 5.13 -0.52
N PRO A 97 8.23 4.99 -0.14
CA PRO A 97 8.64 4.07 0.94
C PRO A 97 7.93 4.35 2.27
N GLN A 98 7.63 5.61 2.55
CA GLN A 98 6.92 6.04 3.75
C GLN A 98 5.46 5.57 3.72
N LEU A 99 4.74 5.85 2.64
CA LEU A 99 3.32 5.50 2.56
C LEU A 99 3.10 3.99 2.46
N ARG A 100 4.00 3.24 1.82
CA ARG A 100 3.98 1.75 1.88
C ARG A 100 4.02 1.25 3.33
N ARG A 101 4.90 1.82 4.15
CA ARG A 101 5.02 1.44 5.56
C ARG A 101 3.74 1.74 6.34
N TRP A 102 3.16 2.92 6.14
CA TRP A 102 1.93 3.32 6.83
C TRP A 102 0.73 2.47 6.41
N ARG A 103 0.59 2.15 5.12
CA ARG A 103 -0.49 1.27 4.64
C ARG A 103 -0.49 -0.11 5.30
N ARG A 104 0.68 -0.68 5.60
CA ARG A 104 0.78 -1.99 6.29
C ARG A 104 0.19 -1.98 7.70
N ASN A 105 0.06 -0.82 8.34
CA ASN A 105 -0.52 -0.63 9.68
C ASN A 105 -1.76 0.29 9.67
N THR A 106 -2.48 0.33 8.56
CA THR A 106 -3.56 1.28 8.32
C THR A 106 -4.69 1.29 9.37
N PRO A 107 -5.31 2.46 9.64
CA PRO A 107 -6.56 2.56 10.41
C PRO A 107 -7.82 2.13 9.63
N PHE A 108 -7.76 1.92 8.31
CA PHE A 108 -8.94 1.76 7.46
C PHE A 108 -9.49 0.32 7.39
N THR A 109 -9.29 -0.48 8.43
CA THR A 109 -9.84 -1.85 8.50
C THR A 109 -11.36 -1.82 8.54
N GLY A 110 -12.04 -2.68 7.78
CA GLY A 110 -13.51 -2.76 7.75
C GLY A 110 -14.21 -1.60 7.04
N ILE A 111 -13.50 -0.83 6.20
CA ILE A 111 -14.14 0.07 5.23
C ILE A 111 -14.64 -0.72 4.01
N LEU A 112 -13.84 -1.68 3.55
CA LEU A 112 -14.25 -2.65 2.54
C LEU A 112 -14.90 -3.88 3.18
N THR A 113 -15.87 -4.47 2.49
CA THR A 113 -16.35 -5.82 2.76
C THR A 113 -15.33 -6.86 2.26
N GLU A 114 -15.61 -8.14 2.52
CA GLU A 114 -14.79 -9.24 2.02
C GLU A 114 -14.76 -9.23 0.48
N GLU A 115 -15.94 -9.13 -0.13
CA GLU A 115 -16.15 -9.18 -1.57
C GLU A 115 -15.47 -8.01 -2.28
N GLU A 116 -15.59 -6.79 -1.73
CA GLU A 116 -14.93 -5.61 -2.29
C GLU A 116 -13.40 -5.72 -2.23
N ARG A 117 -12.87 -6.37 -1.19
CA ARG A 117 -11.42 -6.60 -1.07
C ARG A 117 -10.95 -7.61 -2.10
N GLU A 118 -11.68 -8.70 -2.31
CA GLU A 118 -11.38 -9.68 -3.36
C GLU A 118 -11.40 -9.01 -4.74
N GLN A 119 -12.43 -8.23 -5.04
CA GLN A 119 -12.54 -7.47 -6.30
C GLN A 119 -11.36 -6.50 -6.50
N ALA A 120 -10.92 -5.80 -5.45
CA ALA A 120 -9.79 -4.88 -5.53
C ALA A 120 -8.48 -5.61 -5.90
N LEU A 121 -8.28 -6.81 -5.34
CA LEU A 121 -7.11 -7.63 -5.63
C LEU A 121 -7.17 -8.22 -7.05
N GLU A 122 -8.33 -8.69 -7.49
CA GLU A 122 -8.54 -9.22 -8.84
C GLU A 122 -8.34 -8.15 -9.92
N GLN A 123 -8.90 -6.95 -9.74
CA GLN A 123 -8.74 -5.86 -10.72
C GLN A 123 -7.28 -5.41 -10.87
N ASN A 124 -6.50 -5.49 -9.78
CA ASN A 124 -5.06 -5.23 -9.84
C ASN A 124 -4.30 -6.38 -10.51
N ALA A 125 -4.66 -7.64 -10.20
CA ALA A 125 -4.04 -8.83 -10.78
C ALA A 125 -4.29 -8.95 -12.29
N LEU A 126 -5.49 -8.57 -12.75
CA LEU A 126 -5.87 -8.56 -14.17
C LEU A 126 -5.27 -7.39 -14.95
N GLY A 127 -4.61 -6.45 -14.27
CA GLY A 127 -4.05 -5.26 -14.90
C GLY A 127 -5.12 -4.51 -15.67
N LYS A 128 -5.99 -3.75 -14.99
CA LYS A 128 -6.58 -2.56 -15.63
C LYS A 128 -5.43 -1.59 -15.94
N ILE A 129 -4.72 -1.88 -17.02
CA ILE A 129 -3.85 -0.95 -17.71
C ILE A 129 -4.81 0.14 -18.15
N ASN A 130 -4.77 1.29 -17.48
CA ASN A 130 -5.25 2.51 -18.11
C ASN A 130 -4.42 2.62 -19.39
N SER A 131 -5.01 2.19 -20.51
CA SER A 131 -4.43 2.33 -21.82
C SER A 131 -4.12 3.80 -21.98
N VAL A 132 -2.84 4.15 -21.85
CA VAL A 132 -2.34 5.41 -22.35
C VAL A 132 -2.64 5.35 -23.84
N VAL A 133 -3.68 6.08 -24.24
CA VAL A 133 -3.97 6.38 -25.63
C VAL A 133 -2.77 7.19 -26.13
N ILE A 134 -1.78 6.51 -26.71
CA ILE A 134 -0.82 7.17 -27.59
C ILE A 134 -1.59 7.31 -28.90
N GLY A 135 -2.29 8.43 -29.04
CA GLY A 135 -2.98 8.81 -30.25
C GLY A 135 -1.98 9.17 -31.35
N GLY A 136 -2.34 8.76 -32.57
CA GLY A 136 -2.18 9.48 -33.85
C GLY A 136 -0.80 9.95 -34.25
#